data_AF-A0A2V6H4G2-F1
#
_entry.id   AF-A0A2V6H4G2-F1
#
_cell.length_a   1.000
_cell.length_b   1.000
_cell.length_c   1.000
_cell.angle_alpha   90.00
_cell.angle_beta   90.00
_cell.angle_gamma   90.00
#
_symmetry.space_group_name_H-M   'P 1'
#
loop_
_entity.id
_entity.type
_entity.pdbx_description
1 polymer ?
#
loop_
_entity_poly.entity_id
_entity_poly.type
_entity_poly.pdbx_seq_one_letter_code
_entity_poly.pdbx_strand_id
1 'polypeptide(L)'
;MKRPKIDEKITLLADFGKTEAICAEVLDNPATEEGVLLKVMARGPFQEGQQVWIVDRDGSKIGATVENVFKQTIDSEVTLSTVLPA
;
A
#
# COMPACT_ATOMS: atom_id res chain seq x y z
N MET A 1 6.10 6.71 -9.70
CA MET A 1 6.52 6.51 -8.29
C MET A 1 7.77 5.68 -8.20
N LYS A 2 8.71 6.09 -7.35
CA LYS A 2 9.85 5.25 -6.96
C LYS A 2 9.47 4.33 -5.81
N ARG A 3 10.26 3.27 -5.60
CA ARG A 3 10.15 2.41 -4.40
C ARG A 3 10.15 3.26 -3.13
N PRO A 4 9.06 3.23 -2.33
CA PRO A 4 8.97 4.00 -1.09
C PRO A 4 10.07 3.60 -0.11
N LYS A 5 10.44 4.52 0.78
CA LYS A 5 11.31 4.19 1.92
C LYS A 5 10.46 3.80 3.14
N ILE A 6 11.07 3.07 4.07
CA ILE A 6 10.51 2.90 5.41
C ILE A 6 10.31 4.28 6.04
N ASP A 7 9.23 4.43 6.80
CA ASP A 7 8.71 5.67 7.39
C ASP A 7 8.24 6.73 6.38
N GLU A 8 8.27 6.41 5.07
CA GLU A 8 7.71 7.31 4.07
C GLU A 8 6.18 7.31 4.12
N LYS A 9 5.61 8.51 4.10
CA LYS A 9 4.18 8.71 4.02
C LYS A 9 3.71 8.59 2.58
N ILE A 10 2.71 7.76 2.36
CA ILE A 10 2.04 7.59 1.06
C ILE A 10 0.55 7.90 1.20
N THR A 11 -0.09 8.22 0.08
CA THR A 11 -1.54 8.40 0.00
C THR A 11 -2.16 7.19 -0.66
N LEU A 12 -3.17 6.61 -0.02
CA LEU A 12 -3.98 5.55 -0.59
C LEU A 12 -5.33 6.11 -0.98
N LEU A 13 -5.84 5.70 -2.15
CA LEU A 13 -7.21 5.92 -2.58
C LEU A 13 -7.91 4.57 -2.68
N ALA A 14 -8.90 4.37 -1.81
CA ALA A 14 -9.75 3.20 -1.73
C ALA A 14 -11.21 3.61 -1.98
N ASP A 15 -12.13 2.63 -2.02
CA ASP A 15 -13.57 2.88 -2.21
C ASP A 15 -14.20 3.73 -1.10
N PHE A 16 -13.64 3.65 0.11
CA PHE A 16 -14.06 4.49 1.24
C PHE A 16 -13.44 5.91 1.22
N GLY A 17 -12.64 6.23 0.20
CA GLY A 17 -12.02 7.53 0.01
C GLY A 17 -10.49 7.52 0.13
N LYS A 18 -9.93 8.71 0.29
CA LYS A 18 -8.47 8.90 0.46
C LYS A 18 -8.09 8.74 1.92
N THR A 19 -6.98 8.06 2.16
CA THR A 19 -6.37 7.94 3.49
C THR A 19 -4.85 8.03 3.38
N GLU A 20 -4.22 8.40 4.48
CA GLU A 20 -2.76 8.45 4.58
C GLU A 20 -2.26 7.16 5.19
N ALA A 21 -1.09 6.71 4.75
CA ALA A 21 -0.43 5.53 5.26
C ALA A 21 1.06 5.77 5.45
N ILE A 22 1.66 5.10 6.42
CA ILE A 22 3.11 5.11 6.67
C ILE A 22 3.66 3.77 6.25
N CYS A 23 4.69 3.77 5.41
CA CYS A 23 5.34 2.53 4.97
C CYS A 23 6.21 1.97 6.10
N ALA A 24 5.83 0.81 6.62
CA ALA A 24 6.54 0.14 7.71
C ALA A 24 7.60 -0.84 7.17
N GLU A 25 7.27 -1.58 6.09
CA GLU A 25 8.20 -2.51 5.44
C GLU A 25 8.03 -2.49 3.92
N VAL A 26 9.12 -2.74 3.20
CA VAL A 26 9.16 -2.81 1.73
C VAL A 26 9.94 -4.05 1.32
N LEU A 27 9.24 -5.05 0.78
CA LEU A 27 9.81 -6.35 0.43
C LEU A 27 9.64 -6.61 -1.06
N ASP A 28 10.53 -7.40 -1.65
CA ASP A 28 10.30 -7.92 -2.99
C ASP A 28 9.21 -8.99 -2.93
N ASN A 29 8.28 -8.99 -3.89
CA ASN A 29 7.24 -10.00 -3.99
C ASN A 29 7.76 -11.18 -4.83
N PRO A 30 8.07 -12.34 -4.23
CA PRO A 30 8.57 -13.48 -5.00
C PRO A 30 7.52 -14.08 -5.96
N ALA A 31 6.24 -13.72 -5.80
CA ALA A 31 5.15 -14.21 -6.65
C ALA A 31 5.02 -13.45 -7.98
N THR A 32 5.71 -12.33 -8.17
CA THR A 32 5.59 -11.51 -9.39
C THR A 32 6.94 -10.85 -9.71
N GLU A 33 7.39 -10.98 -10.96
CA GLU A 33 8.60 -10.28 -11.43
C GLU A 33 8.42 -8.77 -11.28
N GLU A 34 9.40 -8.09 -10.67
CA GLU A 34 9.33 -6.66 -10.28
C GLU A 34 8.22 -6.30 -9.28
N GLY A 35 7.56 -7.31 -8.69
CA GLY A 35 6.56 -7.13 -7.67
C GLY A 35 7.16 -6.65 -6.35
N VAL A 36 6.42 -5.81 -5.63
CA VAL A 36 6.78 -5.27 -4.32
C VAL A 36 5.62 -5.49 -3.37
N LEU A 37 5.93 -5.95 -2.16
CA LEU A 37 5.02 -5.96 -1.02
C LEU A 37 5.32 -4.73 -0.14
N LEU A 38 4.33 -3.88 0.05
CA LEU A 38 4.38 -2.74 0.94
C LEU A 38 3.54 -3.03 2.16
N LYS A 39 4.17 -3.19 3.32
CA LYS A 39 3.45 -3.21 4.58
C LYS A 39 3.30 -1.78 5.07
N VAL A 40 2.08 -1.36 5.32
CA VAL A 40 1.77 0.01 5.69
C VAL A 40 0.88 0.07 6.93
N MET A 41 1.08 1.10 7.74
CA MET A 41 0.16 1.47 8.80
C MET A 41 -0.84 2.48 8.24
N ALA A 42 -2.11 2.08 8.15
CA ALA A 42 -3.15 2.89 7.53
C ALA A 42 -4.47 2.80 8.29
N ARG A 43 -5.20 3.93 8.32
CA ARG A 43 -6.55 3.96 8.86
C ARG A 43 -7.57 3.66 7.77
N GLY A 44 -8.45 2.70 8.02
CA GLY A 44 -9.60 2.46 7.17
C GLY A 44 -10.15 1.04 7.28
N PRO A 45 -11.35 0.82 6.73
CA PRO A 45 -11.99 -0.50 6.68
C PRO A 45 -11.43 -1.34 5.51
N PHE A 46 -10.11 -1.54 5.47
CA PHE A 46 -9.47 -2.38 4.45
C PHE A 46 -9.92 -3.85 4.55
N GLN A 47 -10.01 -4.51 3.41
CA GLN A 47 -10.35 -5.93 3.31
C GLN A 47 -9.37 -6.66 2.40
N GLU A 48 -9.08 -7.93 2.69
CA GLU A 48 -8.26 -8.77 1.81
C GLU A 48 -8.92 -8.93 0.43
N GLY A 49 -8.11 -8.92 -0.63
CA GLY A 49 -8.55 -8.92 -2.03
C GLY A 49 -9.04 -7.57 -2.55
N GLN A 50 -9.18 -6.56 -1.69
CA GLN A 50 -9.58 -5.21 -2.11
C GLN A 50 -8.51 -4.58 -3.03
N GLN A 51 -8.96 -3.89 -4.08
CA GLN A 51 -8.10 -3.06 -4.92
C GLN A 51 -8.02 -1.64 -4.36
N VAL A 52 -6.81 -1.08 -4.34
CA VAL A 52 -6.54 0.30 -3.93
C VAL A 52 -5.55 0.96 -4.89
N TRP A 53 -5.47 2.28 -4.83
CA TRP A 53 -4.48 3.06 -5.58
C TRP A 53 -3.49 3.71 -4.63
N ILE A 54 -2.20 3.50 -4.88
CA ILE A 54 -1.14 4.31 -4.30
C ILE A 54 -1.00 5.56 -5.15
N VAL A 55 -1.22 6.72 -4.55
CA VAL A 55 -1.18 8.02 -5.23
C VAL A 55 0.20 8.64 -5.00
N ASP A 56 0.93 8.87 -6.09
CA ASP A 56 2.22 9.53 -6.08
C ASP A 56 2.07 11.06 -6.00
N ARG A 57 3.17 11.76 -5.70
CA ARG A 57 3.18 13.22 -5.47
C ARG A 57 2.78 14.02 -6.71
N ASP A 58 3.00 13.47 -7.90
CA ASP A 58 2.60 14.03 -9.18
C ASP A 58 1.12 13.76 -9.53
N GLY A 59 0.40 13.00 -8.68
CA GLY A 59 -0.99 12.59 -8.90
C GLY A 59 -1.16 11.30 -9.70
N SER A 60 -0.05 10.69 -10.17
CA SER A 60 -0.05 9.37 -10.79
C SER A 60 -0.55 8.32 -9.81
N LYS A 61 -1.18 7.26 -10.34
CA LYS A 61 -1.76 6.19 -9.54
C LYS A 61 -1.16 4.85 -9.91
N ILE A 62 -0.78 4.09 -8.90
CA ILE A 62 -0.31 2.72 -9.04
C ILE A 62 -1.34 1.80 -8.39
N GLY A 63 -1.78 0.78 -9.11
CA GLY A 63 -2.73 -0.20 -8.58
C GLY A 63 -2.04 -1.13 -7.58
N ALA A 64 -2.73 -1.44 -6.48
CA ALA A 64 -2.26 -2.40 -5.50
C ALA A 64 -3.43 -3.26 -4.97
N THR A 65 -3.14 -4.51 -4.70
CA THR A 65 -4.05 -5.46 -4.06
C THR A 65 -3.75 -5.51 -2.57
N VAL A 66 -4.78 -5.45 -1.73
CA VAL A 66 -4.66 -5.74 -0.29
C VAL A 66 -4.53 -7.26 -0.12
N GLU A 67 -3.33 -7.72 0.24
CA GLU A 67 -3.04 -9.15 0.47
C GLU A 67 -3.41 -9.58 1.89
N ASN A 68 -3.20 -8.69 2.87
CA ASN A 68 -3.49 -8.98 4.27
C ASN A 68 -3.84 -7.72 5.06
N VAL A 69 -4.70 -7.88 6.07
CA VAL A 69 -5.04 -6.81 7.02
C VAL A 69 -4.90 -7.34 8.45
N PHE A 70 -3.94 -6.80 9.20
CA PHE A 70 -3.76 -7.11 10.61
C PHE A 70 -4.13 -5.90 11.48
N LYS A 71 -5.25 -6.02 12.19
CA LYS A 71 -5.76 -4.93 13.04
C LYS A 71 -5.17 -5.02 14.45
N GLN A 72 -4.26 -4.11 14.78
CA GLN A 72 -3.71 -4.00 16.15
C GLN A 72 -4.35 -2.86 16.95
N THR A 73 -4.59 -1.70 16.32
CA THR A 73 -5.07 -0.50 17.02
C THR A 73 -6.13 0.23 16.18
N ILE A 74 -6.17 1.56 16.24
CA ILE A 74 -7.01 2.39 15.38
C ILE A 74 -6.53 2.31 13.92
N ASP A 75 -5.21 2.22 13.73
CA ASP A 75 -4.62 1.99 12.43
C ASP A 75 -4.36 0.47 12.28
N SER A 76 -4.56 -0.01 11.07
CA SER A 76 -4.31 -1.40 10.69
C SER A 76 -2.97 -1.49 9.99
N GLU A 77 -2.26 -2.59 10.22
CA GLU A 77 -1.19 -3.02 9.34
C GLU A 77 -1.83 -3.64 8.09
N VAL A 78 -1.47 -3.14 6.92
CA VAL A 78 -2.03 -3.57 5.63
C VAL A 78 -0.88 -3.94 4.72
N THR A 79 -0.89 -5.16 4.19
CA THR A 79 0.07 -5.61 3.18
C THR A 79 -0.52 -5.36 1.80
N LEU A 80 0.16 -4.54 1.01
CA LEU A 80 -0.21 -4.19 -0.36
C LEU A 80 0.75 -4.88 -1.34
N SER A 81 0.22 -5.63 -2.29
CA SER A 81 0.97 -6.15 -3.43
C SER A 81 0.81 -5.23 -4.62
N THR A 82 1.92 -4.82 -5.22
CA THR A 82 1.94 -3.91 -6.37
C THR A 82 3.14 -4.17 -7.27
N VAL A 83 3.12 -3.62 -8.48
CA VAL A 83 4.27 -3.56 -9.38
C VAL A 83 4.63 -2.09 -9.55
N LEU A 84 5.86 -1.74 -9.19
CA LEU A 84 6.34 -0.38 -9.33
C LEU A 84 6.99 -0.21 -10.70
N PRO A 85 6.68 0.87 -11.43
CA PRO A 85 7.38 1.17 -12.67
C PRO A 85 8.86 1.45 -12.40
N ALA A 86 9.72 0.99 -13.31
CA ALA A 86 11.18 1.16 -13.26
C ALA A 86 11.64 2.63 -13.26
#